data_AF-A0A0G4LIR0-F1
#
_entry.id   AF-A0A0G4LIR0-F1
#
_cell.length_a   1.000
_cell.length_b   1.000
_cell.length_c   1.000
_cell.angle_alpha   90.00
_cell.angle_beta   90.00
_cell.angle_gamma   90.00
#
_symmetry.space_group_name_H-M   'P 1'
#
loop_
_entity.id
_entity.type
_entity.pdbx_description
1 polymer ?
#
loop_
_entity_poly.entity_id
_entity_poly.type
_entity_poly.pdbx_seq_one_letter_code
_entity_poly.pdbx_strand_id
1 'polypeptide(L)'
;MNAFNLTEPRVPDYYADLGLEQQANFQDIKVAFFRLAKAHHPDKKAPGKSHRRPRIKEAYECLRDKARRLAYDEFYFDLRDQWARYREWQDTQRRNEEQKRAEEDARQRRATEAERARRMEAEHRAAEERAEQEKKAAEAARAQRMEEENRAAREKEERGRKKDERERQAEERSREAARKAREQHELAAKARLRREKEREAGERSTEVARRNRVERERVAKGRLKNTLIQEKQDTIRHNWATMRAAAERQEAERPQARPPTSRSPECSHPQLGWQRKTGRATCVFCGEARRKWSFHCPECTVAACPVCKDNFNILGSKTSGLSPKHSGILSTLRRQSQEDGAGYDAPIRTITWAPSIRADASLPIRQ
;
A
#
# COMPACT_ATOMS: atom_id res chain seq x y z
N MET A 1 -18.27 109.79 28.02
CA MET A 1 -19.14 111.00 28.01
C MET A 1 -20.55 110.55 28.32
N ASN A 2 -21.30 111.32 29.11
CA ASN A 2 -22.51 110.82 29.77
C ASN A 2 -23.58 110.37 28.76
N ALA A 3 -24.04 109.12 28.92
CA ALA A 3 -25.23 108.61 28.25
C ALA A 3 -26.49 109.22 28.89
N PHE A 4 -26.65 110.54 28.75
CA PHE A 4 -27.95 111.16 28.94
C PHE A 4 -28.88 110.57 27.89
N ASN A 5 -29.96 109.93 28.35
CA ASN A 5 -31.08 109.60 27.49
C ASN A 5 -31.68 110.92 27.01
N LEU A 6 -31.31 111.33 25.78
CA LEU A 6 -31.87 112.50 25.13
C LEU A 6 -33.37 112.26 24.98
N THR A 7 -34.18 112.98 25.75
CA THR A 7 -35.64 112.93 25.68
C THR A 7 -36.14 113.68 24.46
N GLU A 8 -37.27 113.26 23.88
CA GLU A 8 -37.92 113.99 22.78
C GLU A 8 -38.15 115.46 23.19
N PRO A 9 -37.73 116.45 22.37
CA PRO A 9 -37.97 117.86 22.68
C PRO A 9 -39.47 118.13 22.83
N ARG A 10 -39.85 118.88 23.88
CA ARG A 10 -41.27 119.07 24.25
C ARG A 10 -42.07 119.89 23.23
N VAL A 11 -41.41 120.74 22.44
CA VAL A 11 -42.05 121.58 21.42
C VAL A 11 -41.88 120.90 20.05
N PRO A 12 -42.96 120.68 19.28
CA PRO A 12 -42.85 120.12 17.94
C PRO A 12 -42.10 121.06 16.99
N ASP A 13 -41.31 120.49 16.08
CA ASP A 13 -40.66 121.22 15.00
C ASP A 13 -41.67 121.50 13.87
N TYR A 14 -42.42 122.60 14.00
CA TYR A 14 -43.51 122.94 13.07
C TYR A 14 -43.06 123.15 11.62
N TYR A 15 -41.82 123.59 11.38
CA TYR A 15 -41.28 123.72 10.04
C TYR A 15 -40.93 122.36 9.45
N ALA A 16 -40.27 121.47 10.21
CA ALA A 16 -39.99 120.10 9.75
C ALA A 16 -41.26 119.25 9.60
N ASP A 17 -42.28 119.42 10.47
CA ASP A 17 -43.58 118.73 10.35
C ASP A 17 -44.34 119.12 9.08
N LEU A 18 -44.15 120.35 8.57
CA LEU A 18 -44.66 120.79 7.25
C LEU A 18 -43.70 120.49 6.09
N GLY A 19 -42.45 120.12 6.38
CA GLY A 19 -41.39 119.94 5.38
C GLY A 19 -41.00 121.26 4.70
N LEU A 20 -40.81 122.31 5.50
CA LEU A 20 -40.46 123.67 5.07
C LEU A 20 -39.22 124.18 5.81
N GLU A 21 -38.58 125.20 5.26
CA GLU A 21 -37.50 125.94 5.90
C GLU A 21 -38.03 127.20 6.61
N GLN A 22 -37.25 127.79 7.52
CA GLN A 22 -37.69 128.95 8.30
C GLN A 22 -38.04 130.16 7.42
N GLN A 23 -37.30 130.35 6.33
CA GLN A 23 -37.54 131.39 5.31
C GLN A 23 -38.81 131.18 4.47
N ALA A 24 -39.57 130.09 4.65
CA ALA A 24 -40.79 129.84 3.90
C ALA A 24 -41.83 130.96 4.08
N ASN A 25 -42.39 131.43 2.96
CA ASN A 25 -43.38 132.49 2.97
C ASN A 25 -44.77 131.93 3.35
N PHE A 26 -45.72 132.81 3.69
CA PHE A 26 -47.07 132.39 4.08
C PHE A 26 -47.78 131.55 2.99
N GLN A 27 -47.50 131.84 1.72
CA GLN A 27 -48.03 131.05 0.61
C GLN A 27 -47.48 129.62 0.61
N ASP A 28 -46.20 129.42 0.90
CA ASP A 28 -45.55 128.11 0.96
C ASP A 28 -46.09 127.29 2.14
N ILE A 29 -46.24 127.92 3.30
CA ILE A 29 -46.86 127.33 4.50
C ILE A 29 -48.28 126.85 4.20
N LYS A 30 -49.08 127.69 3.52
CA LYS A 30 -50.44 127.34 3.09
C LYS A 30 -50.45 126.18 2.08
N VAL A 31 -49.58 126.20 1.07
CA VAL A 31 -49.48 125.14 0.04
C VAL A 31 -49.00 123.81 0.65
N ALA A 32 -47.98 123.83 1.51
CA ALA A 32 -47.47 122.64 2.20
C ALA A 32 -48.55 122.02 3.11
N PHE A 33 -49.28 122.85 3.88
CA PHE A 33 -50.40 122.39 4.68
C PHE A 33 -51.49 121.73 3.82
N PHE A 34 -51.94 122.34 2.73
CA PHE A 34 -52.95 121.73 1.85
C PHE A 34 -52.46 120.43 1.19
N ARG A 35 -51.19 120.38 0.78
CA ARG A 35 -50.54 119.18 0.24
C ARG A 35 -50.56 118.03 1.25
N LEU A 36 -50.14 118.29 2.50
CA LEU A 36 -50.09 117.30 3.57
C LEU A 36 -51.47 116.91 4.08
N ALA A 37 -52.39 117.86 4.23
CA ALA A 37 -53.79 117.60 4.60
C ALA A 37 -54.50 116.71 3.56
N LYS A 38 -54.24 116.91 2.25
CA LYS A 38 -54.74 116.04 1.16
C LYS A 38 -54.05 114.68 1.12
N ALA A 39 -52.86 114.52 1.69
CA ALA A 39 -52.15 113.24 1.82
C ALA A 39 -52.59 112.42 3.05
N HIS A 40 -52.94 113.12 4.14
CA HIS A 40 -53.41 112.58 5.43
C HIS A 40 -54.94 112.70 5.63
N HIS A 41 -55.71 112.84 4.54
CA HIS A 41 -57.17 112.91 4.61
C HIS A 41 -57.76 111.53 5.01
N PRO A 42 -58.71 111.45 5.96
CA PRO A 42 -59.21 110.17 6.51
C PRO A 42 -59.93 109.30 5.48
N ASP A 43 -60.49 109.92 4.44
CA ASP A 43 -61.11 109.24 3.29
C ASP A 43 -60.10 108.39 2.49
N LYS A 44 -58.82 108.78 2.49
CA LYS A 44 -57.74 108.00 1.88
C LYS A 44 -57.26 106.91 2.84
N LYS A 45 -58.05 105.84 2.93
CA LYS A 45 -57.81 104.65 3.76
C LYS A 45 -56.44 104.02 3.48
N ALA A 46 -55.44 104.37 4.30
CA ALA A 46 -54.14 103.70 4.37
C ALA A 46 -53.68 103.64 5.84
N PRO A 47 -53.13 102.50 6.29
CA PRO A 47 -52.75 102.32 7.69
C PRO A 47 -51.69 103.35 8.15
N GLY A 48 -51.78 103.77 9.41
CA GLY A 48 -50.81 104.68 10.06
C GLY A 48 -50.97 106.18 9.79
N LYS A 49 -51.78 106.61 8.80
CA LYS A 49 -51.83 108.04 8.40
C LYS A 49 -52.49 109.00 9.40
N SER A 50 -53.27 108.51 10.36
CA SER A 50 -54.03 109.34 11.31
C SER A 50 -53.13 110.16 12.24
N HIS A 51 -52.05 109.56 12.77
CA HIS A 51 -51.26 110.14 13.87
C HIS A 51 -50.49 111.42 13.52
N ARG A 52 -50.22 111.69 12.24
CA ARG A 52 -49.53 112.93 11.80
C ARG A 52 -50.47 114.10 11.54
N ARG A 53 -51.77 113.86 11.31
CA ARG A 53 -52.74 114.93 11.00
C ARG A 53 -52.87 115.99 12.11
N PRO A 54 -52.88 115.65 13.41
CA PRO A 54 -52.90 116.65 14.48
C PRO A 54 -51.67 117.57 14.44
N ARG A 55 -50.44 117.01 14.36
CA ARG A 55 -49.19 117.77 14.29
C ARG A 55 -49.15 118.73 13.09
N ILE A 56 -49.55 118.25 11.89
CA ILE A 56 -49.64 119.08 10.67
C ILE A 56 -50.63 120.25 10.84
N LYS A 57 -51.74 120.04 11.56
CA LYS A 57 -52.74 121.08 11.82
C LYS A 57 -52.20 122.12 12.82
N GLU A 58 -51.61 121.65 13.92
CA GLU A 58 -51.01 122.48 14.97
C GLU A 58 -49.87 123.35 14.43
N ALA A 59 -48.99 122.78 13.61
CA ALA A 59 -47.92 123.49 12.90
C ALA A 59 -48.47 124.63 12.02
N TYR A 60 -49.52 124.36 11.23
CA TYR A 60 -50.16 125.40 10.42
C TYR A 60 -50.85 126.47 11.28
N GLU A 61 -51.51 126.11 12.38
CA GLU A 61 -52.16 127.06 13.28
C GLU A 61 -51.18 127.96 14.03
N CYS A 62 -49.96 127.50 14.29
CA CYS A 62 -48.88 128.33 14.84
C CYS A 62 -48.25 129.23 13.76
N LEU A 63 -47.89 128.67 12.60
CA LEU A 63 -47.15 129.38 11.54
C LEU A 63 -48.02 130.31 10.67
N ARG A 64 -49.35 130.16 10.70
CA ARG A 64 -50.31 131.05 10.00
C ARG A 64 -50.43 132.42 10.67
N ASP A 65 -50.34 132.48 12.00
CA ASP A 65 -50.47 133.72 12.76
C ASP A 65 -49.10 134.40 12.86
N LYS A 66 -49.02 135.66 12.40
CA LYS A 66 -47.77 136.43 12.41
C LYS A 66 -47.19 136.61 13.81
N ALA A 67 -48.03 136.79 14.83
CA ALA A 67 -47.57 137.00 16.20
C ALA A 67 -47.03 135.70 16.81
N ARG A 68 -47.74 134.58 16.60
CA ARG A 68 -47.32 133.26 17.10
C ARG A 68 -46.10 132.73 16.35
N ARG A 69 -46.01 132.98 15.03
CA ARG A 69 -44.82 132.68 14.22
C ARG A 69 -43.61 133.45 14.70
N LEU A 70 -43.71 134.76 14.94
CA LEU A 70 -42.58 135.57 15.41
C LEU A 70 -42.03 135.04 16.75
N ALA A 71 -42.92 134.80 17.73
CA ALA A 71 -42.54 134.24 19.02
C ALA A 71 -41.94 132.82 18.91
N TYR A 72 -42.35 132.03 17.92
CA TYR A 72 -41.76 130.71 17.64
C TYR A 72 -40.39 130.81 16.95
N ASP A 73 -40.23 131.74 16.00
CA ASP A 73 -38.99 131.99 15.27
C ASP A 73 -37.85 132.46 16.19
N GLU A 74 -38.16 133.17 17.30
CA GLU A 74 -37.19 133.61 18.32
C GLU A 74 -36.39 132.48 18.98
N PHE A 75 -37.01 131.31 19.22
CA PHE A 75 -36.35 130.14 19.84
C PHE A 75 -36.18 128.95 18.88
N TYR A 76 -36.58 129.10 17.61
CA TYR A 76 -36.55 128.00 16.63
C TYR A 76 -35.13 127.48 16.35
N PHE A 77 -34.10 128.32 16.43
CA PHE A 77 -32.72 127.90 16.22
C PHE A 77 -32.27 126.83 17.25
N ASP A 78 -32.48 127.11 18.54
CA ASP A 78 -32.16 126.18 19.63
C ASP A 78 -33.05 124.93 19.57
N LEU A 79 -34.33 125.09 19.19
CA LEU A 79 -35.25 123.97 19.02
C LEU A 79 -34.78 123.04 17.89
N ARG A 80 -34.35 123.59 16.75
CA ARG A 80 -33.83 122.83 15.60
C ARG A 80 -32.57 122.04 15.98
N ASP A 81 -31.65 122.63 16.74
CA ASP A 81 -30.46 121.94 17.25
C ASP A 81 -30.83 120.79 18.21
N GLN A 82 -31.76 121.02 19.15
CA GLN A 82 -32.29 119.98 20.04
C GLN A 82 -32.90 118.81 19.24
N TRP A 83 -33.70 119.10 18.21
CA TRP A 83 -34.28 118.07 17.33
C TRP A 83 -33.23 117.37 16.45
N ALA A 84 -32.19 118.07 15.99
CA ALA A 84 -31.08 117.45 15.26
C ALA A 84 -30.33 116.45 16.15
N ARG A 85 -29.92 116.86 17.35
CA ARG A 85 -29.26 116.01 18.36
C ARG A 85 -30.12 114.81 18.77
N TYR A 86 -31.43 115.01 18.93
CA TYR A 86 -32.36 113.92 19.24
C TYR A 86 -32.47 112.91 18.08
N ARG A 87 -32.57 113.36 16.82
CA ARG A 87 -32.60 112.49 15.63
C ARG A 87 -31.29 111.71 15.46
N GLU A 88 -30.14 112.36 15.61
CA GLU A 88 -28.82 111.70 15.56
C GLU A 88 -28.65 110.66 16.68
N TRP A 89 -29.16 110.95 17.89
CA TRP A 89 -29.21 110.00 18.99
C TRP A 89 -30.11 108.80 18.67
N GLN A 90 -31.32 109.01 18.13
CA GLN A 90 -32.21 107.93 17.71
C GLN A 90 -31.58 107.04 16.62
N ASP A 91 -30.95 107.64 15.60
CA ASP A 91 -30.23 106.91 14.55
C ASP A 91 -29.02 106.14 15.08
N THR A 92 -28.40 106.64 16.14
CA THR A 92 -27.30 105.95 16.84
C THR A 92 -27.82 104.80 17.71
N GLN A 93 -28.95 104.96 18.40
CA GLN A 93 -29.59 103.84 19.10
C GLN A 93 -30.02 102.74 18.12
N ARG A 94 -30.66 103.10 16.99
CA ARG A 94 -31.05 102.13 15.95
C ARG A 94 -29.84 101.35 15.43
N ARG A 95 -28.74 102.03 15.06
CA ARG A 95 -27.50 101.37 14.61
C ARG A 95 -26.88 100.48 15.70
N ASN A 96 -26.89 100.91 16.96
CA ASN A 96 -26.40 100.10 18.08
C ASN A 96 -27.27 98.86 18.33
N GLU A 97 -28.59 98.95 18.17
CA GLU A 97 -29.50 97.80 18.26
C GLU A 97 -29.33 96.85 17.07
N GLU A 98 -29.23 97.36 15.84
CA GLU A 98 -28.95 96.59 14.63
C GLU A 98 -27.62 95.84 14.76
N GLN A 99 -26.56 96.51 15.26
CA GLN A 99 -25.27 95.90 15.53
C GLN A 99 -25.36 94.81 16.61
N LYS A 100 -26.05 95.05 17.73
CA LYS A 100 -26.24 94.03 18.78
C LYS A 100 -26.97 92.80 18.25
N ARG A 101 -28.03 92.98 17.46
CA ARG A 101 -28.76 91.87 16.82
C ARG A 101 -27.86 91.11 15.85
N ALA A 102 -27.05 91.80 15.05
CA ALA A 102 -26.09 91.16 14.14
C ALA A 102 -24.97 90.40 14.88
N GLU A 103 -24.49 90.92 16.01
CA GLU A 103 -23.52 90.24 16.89
C GLU A 103 -24.12 89.01 17.58
N GLU A 104 -25.39 89.08 18.00
CA GLU A 104 -26.13 87.96 18.57
C GLU A 104 -26.40 86.87 17.53
N ASP A 105 -26.89 87.24 16.34
CA ASP A 105 -27.05 86.33 15.19
C ASP A 105 -25.72 85.65 14.82
N ALA A 106 -24.62 86.42 14.78
CA ALA A 106 -23.28 85.88 14.49
C ALA A 106 -22.80 84.93 15.59
N ARG A 107 -23.08 85.23 16.87
CA ARG A 107 -22.79 84.35 18.01
C ARG A 107 -23.60 83.05 17.91
N GLN A 108 -24.89 83.13 17.57
CA GLN A 108 -25.76 81.97 17.44
C GLN A 108 -25.35 81.09 16.26
N ARG A 109 -25.00 81.67 15.10
CA ARG A 109 -24.43 80.93 13.96
C ARG A 109 -23.17 80.17 14.37
N ARG A 110 -22.18 80.86 14.96
CA ARG A 110 -20.94 80.24 15.47
C ARG A 110 -21.19 79.13 16.47
N ALA A 111 -22.19 79.27 17.35
CA ALA A 111 -22.58 78.23 18.30
C ALA A 111 -23.13 76.99 17.59
N THR A 112 -24.05 77.16 16.62
CA THR A 112 -24.61 76.04 15.84
C THR A 112 -23.57 75.37 14.92
N GLU A 113 -22.62 76.14 14.38
CA GLU A 113 -21.50 75.62 13.60
C GLU A 113 -20.55 74.80 14.49
N ALA A 114 -20.23 75.29 15.69
CA ALA A 114 -19.41 74.57 16.66
C ALA A 114 -20.09 73.27 17.16
N GLU A 115 -21.41 73.29 17.35
CA GLU A 115 -22.19 72.08 17.68
C GLU A 115 -22.15 71.05 16.55
N ARG A 116 -22.36 71.48 15.29
CA ARG A 116 -22.22 70.63 14.11
C ARG A 116 -20.81 70.05 13.99
N ALA A 117 -19.76 70.85 14.20
CA ALA A 117 -18.38 70.40 14.18
C ALA A 117 -18.11 69.32 15.25
N ARG A 118 -18.51 69.56 16.50
CA ARG A 118 -18.39 68.57 17.60
C ARG A 118 -19.13 67.27 17.29
N ARG A 119 -20.31 67.36 16.65
CA ARG A 119 -21.07 66.19 16.22
C ARG A 119 -20.33 65.41 15.14
N MET A 120 -19.81 66.08 14.11
CA MET A 120 -19.00 65.44 13.05
C MET A 120 -17.74 64.78 13.62
N GLU A 121 -17.04 65.44 14.55
CA GLU A 121 -15.87 64.88 15.26
C GLU A 121 -16.22 63.67 16.14
N ALA A 122 -17.41 63.66 16.75
CA ALA A 122 -17.90 62.51 17.53
C ALA A 122 -18.30 61.34 16.61
N GLU A 123 -18.96 61.62 15.48
CA GLU A 123 -19.30 60.63 14.46
C GLU A 123 -18.02 60.04 13.80
N HIS A 124 -17.00 60.85 13.53
CA HIS A 124 -15.69 60.40 13.03
C HIS A 124 -14.99 59.47 14.02
N ARG A 125 -14.83 59.88 15.29
CA ARG A 125 -14.22 59.04 16.33
C ARG A 125 -14.98 57.72 16.52
N ALA A 126 -16.32 57.78 16.55
CA ALA A 126 -17.15 56.58 16.65
C ALA A 126 -17.10 55.69 15.38
N ALA A 127 -16.66 56.20 14.23
CA ALA A 127 -16.39 55.41 13.03
C ALA A 127 -14.98 54.79 13.07
N GLU A 128 -13.96 55.53 13.54
CA GLU A 128 -12.61 55.02 13.76
C GLU A 128 -12.59 53.88 14.80
N GLU A 129 -13.24 54.07 15.94
CA GLU A 129 -13.39 53.04 16.98
C GLU A 129 -14.08 51.78 16.45
N ARG A 130 -15.13 51.93 15.64
CA ARG A 130 -15.81 50.80 14.99
C ARG A 130 -14.91 50.08 13.99
N ALA A 131 -14.17 50.82 13.16
CA ALA A 131 -13.23 50.24 12.20
C ALA A 131 -12.06 49.53 12.91
N GLU A 132 -11.61 50.01 14.08
CA GLU A 132 -10.61 49.33 14.90
C GLU A 132 -11.18 48.05 15.55
N GLN A 133 -12.41 48.10 16.09
CA GLN A 133 -13.10 46.93 16.62
C GLN A 133 -13.33 45.86 15.55
N GLU A 134 -13.74 46.25 14.34
CA GLU A 134 -13.92 45.34 13.20
C GLU A 134 -12.59 44.69 12.78
N LYS A 135 -11.49 45.45 12.71
CA LYS A 135 -10.14 44.91 12.46
C LYS A 135 -9.74 43.89 13.52
N LYS A 136 -9.91 44.21 14.81
CA LYS A 136 -9.61 43.29 15.93
C LYS A 136 -10.47 42.04 15.89
N ALA A 137 -11.76 42.16 15.58
CA ALA A 137 -12.67 41.02 15.41
C ALA A 137 -12.29 40.15 14.20
N ALA A 138 -11.90 40.76 13.08
CA ALA A 138 -11.44 40.04 11.88
C ALA A 138 -10.11 39.32 12.12
N GLU A 139 -9.18 39.93 12.87
CA GLU A 139 -7.92 39.30 13.28
C GLU A 139 -8.16 38.13 14.24
N ALA A 140 -8.99 38.31 15.28
CA ALA A 140 -9.39 37.25 16.20
C ALA A 140 -10.07 36.08 15.46
N ALA A 141 -10.96 36.37 14.50
CA ALA A 141 -11.62 35.34 13.69
C ALA A 141 -10.67 34.66 12.67
N ARG A 142 -9.54 35.28 12.31
CA ARG A 142 -8.45 34.61 11.58
C ARG A 142 -7.64 33.70 12.51
N ALA A 143 -7.27 34.19 13.70
CA ALA A 143 -6.55 33.41 14.71
C ALA A 143 -7.33 32.16 15.14
N GLN A 144 -8.64 32.28 15.40
CA GLN A 144 -9.51 31.14 15.72
C GLN A 144 -9.56 30.09 14.60
N ARG A 145 -9.69 30.51 13.33
CA ARG A 145 -9.66 29.58 12.18
C ARG A 145 -8.32 28.88 12.04
N MET A 146 -7.21 29.59 12.22
CA MET A 146 -5.87 28.99 12.25
C MET A 146 -5.71 28.00 13.41
N GLU A 147 -6.27 28.28 14.59
CA GLU A 147 -6.23 27.36 15.73
C GLU A 147 -7.07 26.09 15.48
N GLU A 148 -8.27 26.25 14.91
CA GLU A 148 -9.16 25.15 14.53
C GLU A 148 -8.53 24.26 13.45
N GLU A 149 -7.92 24.85 12.42
CA GLU A 149 -7.19 24.12 11.38
C GLU A 149 -5.99 23.36 11.96
N ASN A 150 -5.19 24.02 12.83
CA ASN A 150 -4.08 23.37 13.53
C ASN A 150 -4.56 22.21 14.44
N ARG A 151 -5.73 22.35 15.08
CA ARG A 151 -6.35 21.31 15.91
C ARG A 151 -6.80 20.13 15.05
N ALA A 152 -7.50 20.40 13.95
CA ALA A 152 -7.92 19.40 12.98
C ALA A 152 -6.73 18.67 12.33
N ALA A 153 -5.63 19.38 12.04
CA ALA A 153 -4.38 18.80 11.55
C ALA A 153 -3.76 17.82 12.58
N ARG A 154 -3.67 18.22 13.85
CA ARG A 154 -3.18 17.36 14.95
C ARG A 154 -4.06 16.11 15.12
N GLU A 155 -5.38 16.26 15.10
CA GLU A 155 -6.29 15.12 15.13
C GLU A 155 -6.13 14.20 13.92
N LYS A 156 -5.95 14.75 12.72
CA LYS A 156 -5.72 13.99 11.50
C LYS A 156 -4.41 13.22 11.55
N GLU A 157 -3.33 13.82 12.04
CA GLU A 157 -2.07 13.13 12.32
C GLU A 157 -2.25 12.00 13.34
N GLU A 158 -2.94 12.25 14.45
CA GLU A 158 -3.16 11.24 15.49
C GLU A 158 -3.98 10.06 14.96
N ARG A 159 -5.04 10.33 14.18
CA ARG A 159 -5.83 9.32 13.47
C ARG A 159 -4.97 8.54 12.47
N GLY A 160 -4.06 9.22 11.76
CA GLY A 160 -3.05 8.61 10.89
C GLY A 160 -2.15 7.64 11.65
N ARG A 161 -1.46 8.11 12.70
CA ARG A 161 -0.60 7.28 13.56
C ARG A 161 -1.34 6.07 14.14
N LYS A 162 -2.59 6.24 14.59
CA LYS A 162 -3.46 5.14 15.07
C LYS A 162 -3.84 4.15 13.96
N LYS A 163 -4.00 4.59 12.71
CA LYS A 163 -4.23 3.72 11.55
C LYS A 163 -2.96 2.93 11.22
N ASP A 164 -1.83 3.61 11.09
CA ASP A 164 -0.54 3.00 10.74
C ASP A 164 -0.11 1.95 11.77
N GLU A 165 -0.35 2.22 13.06
CA GLU A 165 -0.10 1.26 14.14
C GLU A 165 -1.02 0.03 14.04
N ARG A 166 -2.32 0.21 13.77
CA ARG A 166 -3.23 -0.92 13.52
C ARG A 166 -2.84 -1.73 12.29
N GLU A 167 -2.32 -1.07 11.26
CA GLU A 167 -1.86 -1.69 10.02
C GLU A 167 -0.59 -2.52 10.27
N ARG A 168 0.39 -1.99 11.01
CA ARG A 168 1.58 -2.74 11.48
C ARG A 168 1.20 -3.95 12.32
N GLN A 169 0.29 -3.80 13.28
CA GLN A 169 -0.21 -4.92 14.11
C GLN A 169 -1.01 -5.96 13.31
N ALA A 170 -1.68 -5.55 12.22
CA ALA A 170 -2.33 -6.49 11.30
C ALA A 170 -1.30 -7.24 10.45
N GLU A 171 -0.26 -6.54 9.95
CA GLU A 171 0.82 -7.14 9.17
C GLU A 171 1.65 -8.11 10.02
N GLU A 172 1.98 -7.76 11.26
CA GLU A 172 2.70 -8.63 12.19
C GLU A 172 1.91 -9.93 12.47
N ARG A 173 0.62 -9.82 12.78
CA ARG A 173 -0.27 -10.98 12.95
C ARG A 173 -0.35 -11.84 11.68
N SER A 174 -0.39 -11.22 10.50
CA SER A 174 -0.37 -11.93 9.21
C SER A 174 0.96 -12.65 8.98
N ARG A 175 2.10 -12.00 9.23
CA ARG A 175 3.45 -12.59 9.15
C ARG A 175 3.60 -13.75 10.12
N GLU A 176 3.09 -13.63 11.35
CA GLU A 176 3.12 -14.70 12.35
C GLU A 176 2.22 -15.88 11.96
N ALA A 177 1.01 -15.62 11.49
CA ALA A 177 0.10 -16.66 10.97
C ALA A 177 0.73 -17.40 9.79
N ALA A 178 1.36 -16.68 8.85
CA ALA A 178 2.08 -17.28 7.74
C ALA A 178 3.31 -18.11 8.18
N ARG A 179 4.00 -17.71 9.26
CA ARG A 179 5.08 -18.49 9.88
C ARG A 179 4.53 -19.80 10.46
N LYS A 180 3.50 -19.72 11.30
CA LYS A 180 2.82 -20.90 11.90
C LYS A 180 2.26 -21.85 10.85
N ALA A 181 1.69 -21.32 9.75
CA ALA A 181 1.19 -22.13 8.63
C ALA A 181 2.32 -22.87 7.89
N ARG A 182 3.48 -22.24 7.68
CA ARG A 182 4.67 -22.90 7.11
C ARG A 182 5.20 -24.01 8.02
N GLU A 183 5.33 -23.74 9.33
CA GLU A 183 5.74 -24.72 10.34
C GLU A 183 4.78 -25.93 10.37
N GLN A 184 3.46 -25.68 10.38
CA GLN A 184 2.45 -26.75 10.30
C GLN A 184 2.52 -27.55 9.01
N HIS A 185 2.75 -26.90 7.86
CA HIS A 185 2.90 -27.58 6.57
C HIS A 185 4.16 -28.46 6.55
N GLU A 186 5.27 -27.99 7.12
CA GLU A 186 6.51 -28.77 7.24
C GLU A 186 6.34 -29.98 8.18
N LEU A 187 5.68 -29.79 9.33
CA LEU A 187 5.34 -30.87 10.26
C LEU A 187 4.42 -31.92 9.60
N ALA A 188 3.42 -31.46 8.83
CA ALA A 188 2.54 -32.35 8.08
C ALA A 188 3.30 -33.12 6.97
N ALA A 189 4.23 -32.48 6.27
CA ALA A 189 5.09 -33.13 5.28
C ALA A 189 6.01 -34.18 5.93
N LYS A 190 6.65 -33.86 7.05
CA LYS A 190 7.45 -34.79 7.87
C LYS A 190 6.62 -35.98 8.35
N ALA A 191 5.38 -35.75 8.79
CA ALA A 191 4.46 -36.80 9.20
C ALA A 191 4.01 -37.71 8.03
N ARG A 192 3.77 -37.15 6.84
CA ARG A 192 3.48 -37.93 5.63
C ARG A 192 4.67 -38.82 5.25
N LEU A 193 5.88 -38.26 5.20
CA LEU A 193 7.10 -39.02 4.88
C LEU A 193 7.37 -40.13 5.92
N ARG A 194 7.08 -39.89 7.21
CA ARG A 194 7.17 -40.93 8.24
C ARG A 194 6.19 -42.08 7.97
N ARG A 195 4.91 -41.77 7.71
CA ARG A 195 3.88 -42.79 7.40
C ARG A 195 4.23 -43.59 6.14
N GLU A 196 4.79 -42.95 5.13
CA GLU A 196 5.27 -43.62 3.92
C GLU A 196 6.42 -44.58 4.21
N LYS A 197 7.44 -44.15 4.97
CA LYS A 197 8.53 -45.02 5.42
C LYS A 197 8.04 -46.20 6.27
N GLU A 198 7.04 -45.98 7.13
CA GLU A 198 6.38 -47.03 7.91
C GLU A 198 5.63 -48.02 7.01
N ARG A 199 4.93 -47.55 5.97
CA ARG A 199 4.29 -48.39 4.95
C ARG A 199 5.33 -49.22 4.18
N GLU A 200 6.38 -48.60 3.64
CA GLU A 200 7.46 -49.29 2.93
C GLU A 200 8.21 -50.29 3.83
N ALA A 201 8.36 -49.99 5.13
CA ALA A 201 8.95 -50.93 6.09
C ALA A 201 8.01 -52.12 6.33
N GLY A 202 6.69 -51.87 6.40
CA GLY A 202 5.66 -52.91 6.42
C GLY A 202 5.70 -53.79 5.18
N GLU A 203 5.73 -53.21 3.98
CA GLU A 203 5.83 -53.91 2.69
C GLU A 203 7.13 -54.71 2.56
N ARG A 204 8.27 -54.14 2.97
CA ARG A 204 9.54 -54.89 3.04
C ARG A 204 9.47 -56.06 4.04
N SER A 205 8.83 -55.86 5.19
CA SER A 205 8.65 -56.90 6.20
C SER A 205 7.74 -58.04 5.70
N THR A 206 6.62 -57.73 5.04
CA THR A 206 5.73 -58.74 4.46
C THR A 206 6.37 -59.47 3.28
N GLU A 207 7.14 -58.78 2.43
CA GLU A 207 7.93 -59.41 1.36
C GLU A 207 9.03 -60.32 1.91
N VAL A 208 9.76 -59.91 2.95
CA VAL A 208 10.73 -60.77 3.65
C VAL A 208 10.05 -61.97 4.29
N ALA A 209 8.89 -61.79 4.93
CA ALA A 209 8.10 -62.89 5.49
C ALA A 209 7.62 -63.86 4.39
N ARG A 210 7.20 -63.35 3.24
CA ARG A 210 6.82 -64.15 2.05
C ARG A 210 8.00 -64.94 1.51
N ARG A 211 9.17 -64.33 1.35
CA ARG A 211 10.41 -65.01 0.94
C ARG A 211 10.80 -66.11 1.93
N ASN A 212 10.79 -65.80 3.23
CA ASN A 212 11.06 -66.76 4.30
C ASN A 212 10.06 -67.92 4.31
N ARG A 213 8.78 -67.68 4.01
CA ARG A 213 7.78 -68.74 3.85
C ARG A 213 8.11 -69.64 2.65
N VAL A 214 8.37 -69.06 1.48
CA VAL A 214 8.72 -69.82 0.26
C VAL A 214 9.99 -70.65 0.48
N GLU A 215 11.01 -70.08 1.13
CA GLU A 215 12.25 -70.82 1.44
C GLU A 215 12.02 -71.91 2.49
N ARG A 216 11.19 -71.68 3.53
CA ARG A 216 10.75 -72.75 4.45
C ARG A 216 10.03 -73.88 3.72
N GLU A 217 9.12 -73.57 2.80
CA GLU A 217 8.42 -74.56 1.97
C GLU A 217 9.39 -75.31 1.03
N ARG A 218 10.40 -74.61 0.48
CA ARG A 218 11.46 -75.21 -0.35
C ARG A 218 12.35 -76.16 0.47
N VAL A 219 12.80 -75.73 1.65
CA VAL A 219 13.57 -76.55 2.59
C VAL A 219 12.75 -77.76 3.06
N ALA A 220 11.46 -77.59 3.35
CA ALA A 220 10.57 -78.70 3.71
C ALA A 220 10.41 -79.70 2.55
N LYS A 221 10.19 -79.23 1.31
CA LYS A 221 10.18 -80.08 0.10
C LYS A 221 11.52 -80.79 -0.12
N GLY A 222 12.65 -80.13 0.15
CA GLY A 222 13.99 -80.72 0.11
C GLY A 222 14.17 -81.84 1.15
N ARG A 223 13.71 -81.61 2.40
CA ARG A 223 13.70 -82.63 3.46
C ARG A 223 12.83 -83.83 3.07
N LEU A 224 11.60 -83.60 2.60
CA LEU A 224 10.69 -84.65 2.10
C LEU A 224 11.29 -85.44 0.93
N LYS A 225 11.97 -84.78 -0.01
CA LYS A 225 12.68 -85.47 -1.09
C LYS A 225 13.81 -86.35 -0.54
N ASN A 226 14.56 -85.86 0.44
CA ASN A 226 15.63 -86.64 1.07
C ASN A 226 15.07 -87.83 1.87
N THR A 227 13.96 -87.69 2.60
CA THR A 227 13.33 -88.83 3.30
C THR A 227 12.82 -89.88 2.31
N LEU A 228 12.19 -89.47 1.20
CA LEU A 228 11.79 -90.40 0.13
C LEU A 228 12.98 -91.11 -0.54
N ILE A 229 14.13 -90.42 -0.70
CA ILE A 229 15.37 -91.05 -1.16
C ILE A 229 15.91 -92.04 -0.12
N GLN A 230 15.87 -91.68 1.17
CA GLN A 230 16.27 -92.52 2.29
C GLN A 230 15.42 -93.80 2.32
N GLU A 231 14.09 -93.68 2.33
CA GLU A 231 13.13 -94.78 2.29
C GLU A 231 13.33 -95.69 1.06
N LYS A 232 13.62 -95.10 -0.12
CA LYS A 232 13.96 -95.86 -1.32
C LYS A 232 15.28 -96.62 -1.19
N GLN A 233 16.29 -96.04 -0.53
CA GLN A 233 17.54 -96.74 -0.24
C GLN A 233 17.37 -97.78 0.87
N ASP A 234 16.52 -97.54 1.86
CA ASP A 234 16.21 -98.46 2.96
C ASP A 234 15.43 -99.67 2.43
N THR A 235 14.46 -99.47 1.53
CA THR A 235 13.75 -100.57 0.83
C THR A 235 14.68 -101.35 -0.11
N ILE A 236 15.59 -100.69 -0.83
CA ILE A 236 16.66 -101.39 -1.57
C ILE A 236 17.53 -102.21 -0.62
N ARG A 237 18.02 -101.63 0.49
CA ARG A 237 18.84 -102.34 1.49
C ARG A 237 18.09 -103.50 2.14
N HIS A 238 16.79 -103.34 2.41
CA HIS A 238 15.91 -104.39 2.91
C HIS A 238 15.76 -105.52 1.89
N ASN A 239 15.55 -105.22 0.61
CA ASN A 239 15.44 -106.23 -0.45
C ASN A 239 16.77 -106.97 -0.68
N TRP A 240 17.92 -106.29 -0.57
CA TRP A 240 19.23 -106.93 -0.54
C TRP A 240 19.50 -107.75 0.74
N ALA A 241 18.81 -107.45 1.85
CA ALA A 241 18.88 -108.24 3.07
C ALA A 241 17.97 -109.48 3.00
N THR A 242 16.76 -109.38 2.45
CA THR A 242 15.88 -110.53 2.23
C THR A 242 16.46 -111.48 1.18
N MET A 243 17.06 -110.96 0.10
CA MET A 243 17.79 -111.77 -0.88
C MET A 243 19.00 -112.49 -0.27
N ARG A 244 19.77 -111.83 0.63
CA ARG A 244 20.85 -112.50 1.37
C ARG A 244 20.33 -113.57 2.33
N ALA A 245 19.29 -113.28 3.11
CA ALA A 245 18.67 -114.27 4.00
C ALA A 245 18.01 -115.43 3.21
N ALA A 246 17.60 -115.22 1.96
CA ALA A 246 17.15 -116.29 1.07
C ALA A 246 18.32 -117.14 0.55
N ALA A 247 19.45 -116.52 0.19
CA ALA A 247 20.68 -117.21 -0.19
C ALA A 247 21.27 -118.02 0.99
N GLU A 248 21.32 -117.46 2.19
CA GLU A 248 21.75 -118.15 3.41
C GLU A 248 20.87 -119.36 3.73
N ARG A 249 19.55 -119.29 3.45
CA ARG A 249 18.65 -120.44 3.56
C ARG A 249 18.91 -121.52 2.50
N GLN A 250 19.16 -121.14 1.25
CA GLN A 250 19.59 -122.09 0.21
C GLN A 250 20.94 -122.75 0.53
N GLU A 251 21.86 -122.01 1.16
CA GLU A 251 23.18 -122.52 1.55
C GLU A 251 23.09 -123.46 2.77
N ALA A 252 22.13 -123.23 3.68
CA ALA A 252 21.80 -124.10 4.80
C ALA A 252 21.07 -125.41 4.40
N GLU A 253 20.35 -125.44 3.27
CA GLU A 253 19.61 -126.61 2.78
C GLU A 253 20.45 -127.58 1.91
N ARG A 254 21.75 -127.35 1.76
CA ARG A 254 22.62 -128.12 0.86
C ARG A 254 23.25 -129.36 1.54
N PRO A 255 22.96 -130.60 1.10
CA PRO A 255 23.48 -131.82 1.75
C PRO A 255 24.98 -132.04 1.56
N GLN A 256 25.63 -132.64 2.57
CA GLN A 256 27.08 -132.88 2.59
C GLN A 256 27.48 -134.17 1.86
N ALA A 257 28.50 -134.10 0.99
CA ALA A 257 29.24 -135.26 0.47
C ALA A 257 30.76 -134.94 0.39
N ARG A 258 31.60 -135.95 0.57
CA ARG A 258 33.07 -135.86 0.81
C ARG A 258 33.92 -136.16 -0.46
N PRO A 259 35.24 -135.88 -0.47
CA PRO A 259 36.03 -135.61 -1.70
C PRO A 259 36.89 -136.82 -2.16
N PRO A 260 37.68 -136.75 -3.27
CA PRO A 260 39.02 -136.12 -3.19
C PRO A 260 39.62 -135.46 -4.48
N THR A 261 40.41 -134.39 -4.26
CA THR A 261 41.71 -134.03 -4.89
C THR A 261 41.89 -133.59 -6.36
N SER A 262 42.87 -132.67 -6.49
CA SER A 262 43.58 -132.16 -7.69
C SER A 262 42.85 -131.06 -8.50
N ARG A 263 43.52 -130.01 -9.02
CA ARG A 263 44.96 -129.65 -8.98
C ARG A 263 45.13 -128.12 -9.13
N SER A 264 46.18 -127.56 -8.51
CA SER A 264 46.66 -126.16 -8.70
C SER A 264 47.27 -125.97 -10.11
N PRO A 265 47.57 -124.74 -10.61
CA PRO A 265 48.61 -123.87 -10.03
C PRO A 265 48.40 -122.34 -10.07
N GLU A 266 49.11 -121.63 -9.18
CA GLU A 266 49.41 -120.20 -9.30
C GLU A 266 50.51 -119.94 -10.34
N CYS A 267 50.53 -118.75 -10.96
CA CYS A 267 51.74 -118.18 -11.54
C CYS A 267 51.62 -116.65 -11.70
N SER A 268 52.06 -115.88 -10.71
CA SER A 268 52.30 -114.43 -10.86
C SER A 268 53.69 -114.18 -11.43
N HIS A 269 53.74 -113.66 -12.64
CA HIS A 269 54.91 -113.57 -13.52
C HIS A 269 55.71 -112.24 -13.37
N PRO A 270 57.04 -112.23 -13.63
CA PRO A 270 57.98 -113.36 -13.57
C PRO A 270 59.38 -113.06 -12.97
N GLN A 271 59.97 -114.05 -12.32
CA GLN A 271 61.43 -114.13 -12.14
C GLN A 271 62.16 -114.30 -13.49
N LEU A 272 63.40 -113.81 -13.53
CA LEU A 272 64.25 -113.70 -14.72
C LEU A 272 64.72 -115.09 -15.21
N GLY A 273 64.22 -115.55 -16.37
CA GLY A 273 64.70 -116.82 -16.94
C GLY A 273 63.99 -117.36 -18.19
N TRP A 274 63.17 -116.57 -18.89
CA TRP A 274 62.31 -117.10 -19.97
C TRP A 274 63.13 -117.61 -21.15
N GLN A 275 62.82 -118.83 -21.62
CA GLN A 275 63.51 -119.44 -22.75
C GLN A 275 62.99 -118.89 -24.09
N ARG A 276 63.88 -118.73 -25.07
CA ARG A 276 63.52 -118.37 -26.45
C ARG A 276 62.99 -119.61 -27.17
N LYS A 277 61.74 -119.57 -27.64
CA LYS A 277 61.20 -120.54 -28.60
C LYS A 277 61.01 -119.87 -29.96
N THR A 278 61.51 -120.51 -31.01
CA THR A 278 61.28 -120.13 -32.41
C THR A 278 59.88 -120.57 -32.84
N GLY A 279 59.12 -119.65 -33.44
CA GLY A 279 57.70 -119.86 -33.75
C GLY A 279 56.89 -118.56 -33.72
N ARG A 280 55.65 -118.63 -34.24
CA ARG A 280 54.67 -117.53 -34.16
C ARG A 280 54.00 -117.56 -32.79
N ALA A 281 54.16 -116.48 -32.01
CA ALA A 281 53.37 -116.24 -30.82
C ALA A 281 53.05 -114.74 -30.64
N THR A 282 51.94 -114.46 -29.96
CA THR A 282 51.44 -113.11 -29.72
C THR A 282 51.84 -112.65 -28.33
N CYS A 283 52.44 -111.46 -28.22
CA CYS A 283 52.89 -110.91 -26.94
C CYS A 283 51.69 -110.53 -26.07
N VAL A 284 51.53 -111.12 -24.88
CA VAL A 284 50.40 -110.81 -23.98
C VAL A 284 50.42 -109.34 -23.50
N PHE A 285 51.59 -108.73 -23.38
CA PHE A 285 51.73 -107.34 -22.91
C PHE A 285 51.45 -106.25 -23.96
N CYS A 286 51.47 -106.57 -25.26
CA CYS A 286 51.25 -105.56 -26.31
C CYS A 286 50.41 -106.02 -27.51
N GLY A 287 49.92 -107.27 -27.51
CA GLY A 287 49.12 -107.83 -28.62
C GLY A 287 49.90 -108.12 -29.92
N GLU A 288 51.19 -107.82 -30.00
CA GLU A 288 51.98 -107.92 -31.24
C GLU A 288 52.37 -109.37 -31.57
N ALA A 289 52.03 -109.85 -32.77
CA ALA A 289 52.31 -111.21 -33.23
C ALA A 289 53.75 -111.35 -33.78
N ARG A 290 54.67 -111.90 -32.99
CA ARG A 290 56.08 -112.09 -33.39
C ARG A 290 56.26 -113.38 -34.17
N ARG A 291 56.76 -113.28 -35.41
CA ARG A 291 56.84 -114.40 -36.37
C ARG A 291 58.13 -115.21 -36.39
N LYS A 292 59.21 -114.76 -35.74
CA LYS A 292 60.52 -115.46 -35.74
C LYS A 292 60.76 -116.23 -34.44
N TRP A 293 60.71 -115.56 -33.29
CA TRP A 293 60.84 -116.17 -31.97
C TRP A 293 60.26 -115.25 -30.89
N SER A 294 59.96 -115.81 -29.73
CA SER A 294 59.47 -115.10 -28.55
C SER A 294 59.86 -115.82 -27.25
N PHE A 295 59.85 -115.07 -26.15
CA PHE A 295 60.16 -115.60 -24.82
C PHE A 295 58.88 -116.16 -24.19
N HIS A 296 58.94 -117.37 -23.61
CA HIS A 296 57.79 -117.99 -22.96
C HIS A 296 58.10 -118.28 -21.49
N CYS A 297 57.10 -118.09 -20.61
CA CYS A 297 57.16 -118.61 -19.25
C CYS A 297 57.14 -120.15 -19.28
N PRO A 298 58.07 -120.85 -18.58
CA PRO A 298 58.09 -122.32 -18.57
C PRO A 298 56.88 -122.96 -17.89
N GLU A 299 56.21 -122.27 -16.96
CA GLU A 299 55.11 -122.86 -16.17
C GLU A 299 53.71 -122.54 -16.71
N CYS A 300 53.49 -121.33 -17.24
CA CYS A 300 52.17 -120.92 -17.76
C CYS A 300 52.13 -120.66 -19.27
N THR A 301 53.22 -120.90 -20.00
CA THR A 301 53.35 -120.74 -21.47
C THR A 301 53.06 -119.36 -22.07
N VAL A 302 52.76 -118.35 -21.25
CA VAL A 302 52.57 -116.95 -21.66
C VAL A 302 53.78 -116.44 -22.44
N ALA A 303 53.53 -115.84 -23.62
CA ALA A 303 54.56 -115.32 -24.51
C ALA A 303 54.72 -113.79 -24.39
N ALA A 304 55.97 -113.34 -24.37
CA ALA A 304 56.35 -111.92 -24.41
C ALA A 304 57.34 -111.64 -25.56
N CYS A 305 57.20 -110.48 -26.19
CA CYS A 305 58.18 -110.01 -27.17
C CYS A 305 59.41 -109.41 -26.47
N PRO A 306 60.58 -109.37 -27.14
CA PRO A 306 61.83 -108.89 -26.52
C PRO A 306 61.70 -107.50 -25.90
N VAL A 307 61.08 -106.56 -26.63
CA VAL A 307 60.87 -105.18 -26.18
C VAL A 307 60.02 -105.12 -24.91
N CYS A 308 58.92 -105.90 -24.82
CA CYS A 308 58.07 -105.91 -23.63
C CYS A 308 58.74 -106.59 -22.43
N LYS A 309 59.51 -107.66 -22.67
CA LYS A 309 60.30 -108.32 -21.61
C LYS A 309 61.28 -107.35 -20.96
N ASP A 310 61.93 -106.50 -21.76
CA ASP A 310 62.99 -105.63 -21.27
C ASP A 310 62.45 -104.27 -20.77
N ASN A 311 61.39 -103.71 -21.38
CA ASN A 311 60.76 -102.45 -20.91
C ASN A 311 59.94 -102.59 -19.62
N PHE A 312 59.35 -103.75 -19.31
CA PHE A 312 58.59 -103.91 -18.06
C PHE A 312 59.48 -103.99 -16.80
N ASN A 313 60.80 -103.99 -16.97
CA ASN A 313 61.75 -104.13 -15.86
C ASN A 313 62.10 -102.80 -15.18
N ILE A 314 61.65 -101.65 -15.72
CA ILE A 314 61.94 -100.30 -15.19
C ILE A 314 60.70 -99.38 -15.34
N LEU A 315 60.17 -98.90 -14.20
CA LEU A 315 59.07 -97.92 -13.99
C LEU A 315 57.61 -98.42 -14.09
N GLY A 316 56.90 -98.40 -12.95
CA GLY A 316 55.43 -98.40 -12.88
C GLY A 316 54.89 -96.98 -13.10
N SER A 317 53.99 -96.81 -14.07
CA SER A 317 53.67 -95.51 -14.69
C SER A 317 52.21 -95.07 -14.57
N LYS A 318 51.98 -93.75 -14.68
CA LYS A 318 50.68 -93.16 -15.02
C LYS A 318 50.38 -93.42 -16.50
N THR A 319 49.10 -93.49 -16.87
CA THR A 319 48.66 -93.33 -18.27
C THR A 319 47.40 -92.46 -18.37
N SER A 320 47.20 -91.87 -19.55
CA SER A 320 46.12 -90.92 -19.84
C SER A 320 45.63 -91.04 -21.28
N GLY A 321 44.30 -91.11 -21.44
CA GLY A 321 43.56 -90.60 -22.59
C GLY A 321 43.44 -91.50 -23.84
N LEU A 322 42.26 -91.45 -24.47
CA LEU A 322 42.02 -91.49 -25.92
C LEU A 322 40.55 -91.19 -26.25
N SER A 323 40.28 -90.70 -27.46
CA SER A 323 38.97 -90.38 -28.07
C SER A 323 39.06 -90.72 -29.57
N PRO A 324 37.95 -91.00 -30.31
CA PRO A 324 37.50 -89.97 -31.27
C PRO A 324 36.00 -89.96 -31.71
N LYS A 325 35.44 -88.73 -31.80
CA LYS A 325 34.34 -88.28 -32.71
C LYS A 325 32.95 -88.99 -32.50
N HIS A 326 31.86 -88.82 -33.28
CA HIS A 326 31.56 -88.07 -34.54
C HIS A 326 30.20 -87.33 -34.55
N SER A 327 29.67 -86.90 -35.71
CA SER A 327 28.88 -85.62 -35.82
C SER A 327 27.99 -85.44 -37.09
N GLY A 328 26.84 -84.74 -37.00
CA GLY A 328 26.19 -84.07 -38.17
C GLY A 328 24.81 -83.37 -37.98
N ILE A 329 24.60 -82.26 -38.74
CA ILE A 329 23.29 -81.67 -39.18
C ILE A 329 22.49 -80.86 -38.09
N LEU A 330 21.89 -79.66 -38.30
CA LEU A 330 21.92 -78.66 -39.41
C LEU A 330 21.53 -77.20 -38.96
N SER A 331 21.18 -76.33 -39.92
CA SER A 331 20.72 -74.92 -39.90
C SER A 331 19.30 -74.67 -39.33
N THR A 332 18.90 -73.47 -38.88
CA THR A 332 19.06 -72.10 -39.44
C THR A 332 19.33 -71.03 -38.34
N LEU A 333 19.30 -69.68 -38.46
CA LEU A 333 18.81 -68.74 -39.49
C LEU A 333 19.61 -67.40 -39.54
N ARG A 334 18.95 -66.22 -39.45
CA ARG A 334 19.38 -64.87 -39.91
C ARG A 334 18.37 -63.81 -39.39
N ARG A 335 18.76 -62.80 -38.59
CA ARG A 335 19.29 -61.43 -38.90
C ARG A 335 18.32 -60.49 -39.64
N GLN A 336 18.01 -59.35 -39.00
CA GLN A 336 17.80 -58.06 -39.67
C GLN A 336 18.24 -56.93 -38.73
N SER A 337 18.73 -55.84 -39.33
CA SER A 337 19.21 -54.63 -38.66
C SER A 337 18.55 -53.44 -39.34
N GLN A 338 18.30 -52.35 -38.61
CA GLN A 338 18.26 -51.03 -39.23
C GLN A 338 18.69 -49.96 -38.22
N GLU A 339 19.43 -48.98 -38.73
CA GLU A 339 19.98 -47.83 -38.01
C GLU A 339 19.03 -46.63 -38.18
N ASP A 340 19.10 -45.64 -37.28
CA ASP A 340 19.18 -44.20 -37.61
C ASP A 340 18.95 -43.29 -36.38
N GLY A 341 19.56 -42.11 -36.40
CA GLY A 341 19.09 -40.94 -35.64
C GLY A 341 19.85 -40.53 -34.38
N ALA A 342 21.00 -39.86 -34.54
CA ALA A 342 21.61 -39.04 -33.48
C ALA A 342 21.01 -37.62 -33.47
N GLY A 343 20.88 -37.00 -32.29
CA GLY A 343 20.43 -35.61 -32.13
C GLY A 343 20.80 -35.03 -30.75
N TYR A 344 21.59 -33.97 -30.74
CA TYR A 344 22.16 -33.29 -29.55
C TYR A 344 21.22 -32.22 -28.96
N ASP A 345 21.48 -31.83 -27.69
CA ASP A 345 21.39 -30.47 -27.08
C ASP A 345 20.12 -29.59 -27.26
N ALA A 346 19.74 -28.67 -26.37
CA ALA A 346 20.08 -28.30 -24.98
C ALA A 346 18.99 -27.27 -24.50
N PRO A 347 18.89 -26.90 -23.20
CA PRO A 347 17.82 -26.02 -22.70
C PRO A 347 18.19 -24.52 -22.77
N ILE A 348 17.22 -23.59 -22.66
CA ILE A 348 17.42 -22.24 -22.03
C ILE A 348 16.11 -21.42 -21.81
N ARG A 349 16.01 -20.87 -20.58
CA ARG A 349 15.37 -19.62 -20.08
C ARG A 349 13.97 -19.13 -20.53
N THR A 350 13.12 -19.03 -19.50
CA THR A 350 12.44 -17.79 -19.02
C THR A 350 12.64 -16.47 -19.78
N ILE A 351 11.54 -15.72 -19.97
CA ILE A 351 11.42 -14.30 -19.55
C ILE A 351 9.93 -13.91 -19.37
N THR A 352 9.73 -12.85 -18.60
CA THR A 352 8.49 -12.44 -17.93
C THR A 352 7.80 -11.20 -18.51
N TRP A 353 6.53 -11.04 -18.11
CA TRP A 353 5.73 -9.80 -17.99
C TRP A 353 4.90 -9.28 -19.18
N ALA A 354 3.81 -8.60 -18.79
CA ALA A 354 2.71 -8.15 -19.62
C ALA A 354 2.54 -6.60 -19.52
N PRO A 355 1.34 -6.01 -19.69
CA PRO A 355 1.06 -5.10 -20.81
C PRO A 355 1.15 -3.60 -20.46
N SER A 356 1.34 -2.76 -21.49
CA SER A 356 1.24 -1.29 -21.35
C SER A 356 -0.19 -0.77 -21.54
N ILE A 357 -0.43 0.42 -21.00
CA ILE A 357 -1.75 0.94 -20.60
C ILE A 357 -2.25 2.04 -21.57
N ARG A 358 -3.57 2.27 -21.56
CA ARG A 358 -4.26 3.38 -22.24
C ARG A 358 -3.67 4.76 -21.86
N ALA A 359 -3.76 5.71 -22.78
CA ALA A 359 -3.75 7.14 -22.46
C ALA A 359 -4.95 7.81 -23.15
N ASP A 360 -5.64 8.68 -22.42
CA ASP A 360 -6.89 9.34 -22.79
C ASP A 360 -6.82 10.77 -22.24
N ALA A 361 -6.91 11.80 -23.10
CA ALA A 361 -6.75 13.21 -22.69
C ALA A 361 -7.31 14.25 -23.70
N SER A 362 -8.41 14.88 -23.29
CA SER A 362 -8.63 16.34 -23.26
C SER A 362 -8.67 17.20 -24.54
N LEU A 363 -9.88 17.64 -24.87
CA LEU A 363 -10.23 19.00 -25.34
C LEU A 363 -10.24 19.99 -24.13
N PRO A 364 -10.58 21.30 -24.24
CA PRO A 364 -10.83 22.17 -25.42
C PRO A 364 -10.04 23.51 -25.40
N ILE A 365 -10.03 24.25 -26.53
CA ILE A 365 -9.89 25.72 -26.53
C ILE A 365 -10.89 26.32 -27.53
N ARG A 366 -11.64 27.34 -27.08
CA ARG A 366 -12.46 28.22 -27.93
C ARG A 366 -12.43 29.62 -27.33
N GLN A 367 -12.02 30.61 -28.12
CA GLN A 367 -12.34 32.03 -27.96
C GLN A 367 -12.95 32.49 -29.29
#